data_AF-K7X3I6-F1
#
_entry.id   AF-K7X3I6-F1
#
_cell.length_a   1.000
_cell.length_b   1.000
_cell.length_c   1.000
_cell.angle_alpha   90.00
_cell.angle_beta   90.00
_cell.angle_gamma   90.00
#
_symmetry.space_group_name_H-M   'P 1'
#
loop_
_entity.id
_entity.type
_entity.pdbx_description
1 polymer ?
#
loop_
_entity_poly.entity_id
_entity_poly.type
_entity_poly.pdbx_seq_one_letter_code
_entity_poly.pdbx_strand_id
1 'polypeptide(L)'
;VDCPGHADYIKNMITGAAQMDAGILVISAVDGIMPQTEEHILLAKQVGVPKLLVFINKCDVVADEELLELVEIEIRELLNKHGFLGNEVPIVRGSALKAVEGDLKYLEKIQELLDLLDTYVEDPVREINK
;
A
#
# COMPACT_ATOMS: atom_id res chain seq x y z
N VAL A 1 3.14 10.17 -6.92
CA VAL A 1 2.51 9.93 -8.24
C VAL A 1 1.33 8.99 -7.98
N ASP A 2 0.14 9.32 -8.48
CA ASP A 2 -1.01 8.42 -8.36
C ASP A 2 -1.02 7.49 -9.57
N CYS A 3 -1.15 6.18 -9.34
CA CYS A 3 -1.11 5.14 -10.36
C CYS A 3 -2.52 4.54 -10.48
N PRO A 4 -3.34 4.99 -11.45
CA PRO A 4 -4.72 4.53 -11.56
C PRO A 4 -4.75 3.05 -11.89
N GLY A 5 -5.64 2.33 -11.22
CA GLY A 5 -5.66 0.89 -11.32
C GLY A 5 -6.29 0.30 -12.57
N HIS A 6 -6.77 1.15 -13.48
CA HIS A 6 -7.43 0.74 -14.71
C HIS A 6 -6.42 0.42 -15.81
N ALA A 7 -6.70 -0.60 -16.63
CA ALA A 7 -5.82 -1.11 -17.68
C ALA A 7 -5.27 -0.01 -18.62
N ASP A 8 -6.04 1.05 -18.84
CA ASP A 8 -5.65 2.17 -19.71
C ASP A 8 -4.52 3.04 -19.14
N TYR A 9 -4.27 3.00 -17.82
CA TYR A 9 -3.26 3.80 -17.14
C TYR A 9 -1.98 3.03 -16.76
N ILE A 10 -1.89 1.76 -17.15
CA ILE A 10 -0.68 0.94 -16.98
C ILE A 10 0.53 1.61 -17.65
N LYS A 11 0.35 2.32 -18.78
CA LYS A 11 1.43 3.07 -19.43
C LYS A 11 2.01 4.20 -18.57
N ASN A 12 1.16 4.88 -17.80
CA ASN A 12 1.58 5.93 -16.87
C ASN A 12 2.22 5.32 -15.62
N MET A 13 1.73 4.15 -15.18
CA MET A 13 2.37 3.36 -14.13
C MET A 13 3.77 2.88 -14.55
N ILE A 14 3.96 2.34 -15.76
CA ILE A 14 5.27 1.84 -16.24
C ILE A 14 6.32 2.96 -16.31
N THR A 15 5.93 4.15 -16.78
CA THR A 15 6.86 5.29 -16.89
C THR A 15 7.15 5.95 -15.54
N GLY A 16 6.17 5.98 -14.62
CA GLY A 16 6.33 6.55 -13.28
C GLY A 16 6.95 5.61 -12.25
N ALA A 17 6.64 4.31 -12.29
CA ALA A 17 7.11 3.33 -11.32
C ALA A 17 8.58 2.92 -11.52
N ALA A 18 9.15 3.16 -12.71
CA ALA A 18 10.58 2.94 -12.95
C ALA A 18 11.49 3.83 -12.09
N GLN A 19 10.95 4.90 -11.49
CA GLN A 19 11.64 5.81 -10.58
C GLN A 19 11.05 5.76 -9.16
N MET A 20 10.19 4.80 -8.84
CA MET A 20 9.59 4.72 -7.49
C MET A 20 10.49 3.94 -6.54
N ASP A 21 10.95 4.64 -5.51
CA ASP A 21 11.68 4.03 -4.38
C ASP A 21 10.74 3.20 -3.48
N ALA A 22 9.45 3.54 -3.45
CA ALA A 22 8.42 2.79 -2.75
C ALA A 22 7.02 3.03 -3.31
N GLY A 23 6.09 2.11 -3.03
CA GLY A 23 4.67 2.25 -3.34
C GLY A 23 3.78 2.02 -2.12
N ILE A 24 2.66 2.74 -2.05
CA ILE A 24 1.61 2.50 -1.06
C ILE A 24 0.44 1.81 -1.78
N LEU A 25 0.15 0.57 -1.40
CA LEU A 25 -0.99 -0.19 -1.88
C LEU A 25 -2.20 0.08 -0.98
N VAL A 26 -3.21 0.74 -1.52
CA VAL A 26 -4.44 1.06 -0.78
C VAL A 26 -5.51 0.03 -1.08
N ILE A 27 -6.01 -0.65 -0.04
CA ILE A 27 -7.03 -1.69 -0.16
C ILE A 27 -8.23 -1.31 0.72
N SER A 28 -9.44 -1.51 0.23
CA SER A 28 -10.66 -1.24 1.00
C SER A 28 -10.96 -2.42 1.92
N ALA A 29 -11.14 -2.17 3.22
CA ALA A 29 -11.56 -3.18 4.19
C ALA A 29 -12.93 -3.80 3.86
N VAL A 30 -13.79 -3.06 3.18
CA VAL A 30 -15.14 -3.51 2.79
C VAL A 30 -15.09 -4.44 1.58
N ASP A 31 -14.26 -4.08 0.60
CA ASP A 31 -14.22 -4.73 -0.69
C ASP A 31 -13.19 -5.88 -0.72
N GLY A 32 -12.19 -5.83 0.16
CA GLY A 32 -11.12 -6.82 0.25
C GLY A 32 -10.23 -6.83 -0.99
N ILE A 33 -9.68 -8.01 -1.30
CA ILE A 33 -8.82 -8.21 -2.46
C ILE A 33 -9.65 -8.31 -3.74
N MET A 34 -9.34 -7.46 -4.70
CA MET A 34 -9.94 -7.48 -6.03
C MET A 34 -8.93 -7.99 -7.07
N PRO A 35 -9.38 -8.49 -8.24
CA PRO A 35 -8.47 -8.87 -9.33
C PRO A 35 -7.49 -7.75 -9.73
N GLN A 36 -7.91 -6.49 -9.61
CA GLN A 36 -7.07 -5.33 -9.87
C GLN A 36 -5.92 -5.19 -8.84
N THR A 37 -6.14 -5.58 -7.58
CA THR A 37 -5.10 -5.60 -6.55
C THR A 37 -3.98 -6.57 -6.94
N GLU A 38 -4.35 -7.74 -7.47
CA GLU A 38 -3.39 -8.72 -7.95
C GLU A 38 -2.58 -8.17 -9.14
N GLU A 39 -3.24 -7.50 -10.09
CA GLU A 39 -2.56 -6.84 -11.21
C GLU A 39 -1.59 -5.74 -10.75
N HIS A 40 -1.94 -4.92 -9.75
CA HIS A 40 -1.04 -3.87 -9.24
C HIS A 40 0.19 -4.42 -8.56
N ILE A 41 0.05 -5.49 -7.77
CA ILE A 41 1.19 -6.13 -7.12
C ILE A 41 2.11 -6.73 -8.19
N LEU A 42 1.54 -7.41 -9.19
CA LEU A 42 2.30 -7.97 -10.30
C LEU A 42 3.05 -6.87 -11.08
N LEU A 43 2.39 -5.76 -11.39
CA LEU A 43 3.01 -4.63 -12.07
C LEU A 43 4.10 -3.96 -11.23
N ALA A 44 3.86 -3.74 -9.94
CA ALA A 44 4.87 -3.21 -9.02
C ALA A 44 6.13 -4.08 -9.01
N LYS A 45 5.96 -5.41 -9.01
CA LYS A 45 7.08 -6.34 -9.10
C LYS A 45 7.80 -6.26 -10.44
N GLN A 46 7.07 -6.20 -11.55
CA GLN A 46 7.63 -6.14 -12.90
C GLN A 46 8.38 -4.85 -13.19
N VAL A 47 7.88 -3.72 -12.68
CA VAL A 47 8.55 -2.43 -12.81
C VAL A 47 9.72 -2.27 -11.83
N GLY A 48 9.81 -3.16 -10.83
CA GLY A 48 10.95 -3.24 -9.92
C GLY A 48 10.83 -2.33 -8.70
N VAL A 49 9.61 -2.02 -8.25
CA VAL A 49 9.38 -1.27 -7.01
C VAL A 49 9.96 -2.07 -5.84
N PRO A 50 10.94 -1.55 -5.10
CA PRO A 50 11.70 -2.36 -4.13
C PRO A 50 10.96 -2.53 -2.79
N LYS A 51 10.17 -1.54 -2.37
CA LYS A 51 9.43 -1.53 -1.11
C LYS A 51 7.95 -1.21 -1.35
N LEU A 52 7.07 -1.98 -0.71
CA LEU A 52 5.64 -1.72 -0.67
C LEU A 52 5.19 -1.56 0.78
N LEU A 53 4.28 -0.60 1.02
CA LEU A 53 3.50 -0.48 2.24
C LEU A 53 2.02 -0.70 1.88
N VAL A 54 1.23 -1.22 2.80
CA VAL A 54 -0.21 -1.40 2.60
C VAL A 54 -1.00 -0.51 3.55
N PHE A 55 -2.02 0.16 3.02
CA PHE A 55 -3.01 0.87 3.81
C PHE A 55 -4.39 0.25 3.60
N ILE A 56 -4.92 -0.38 4.65
CA ILE A 56 -6.29 -0.89 4.68
C ILE A 56 -7.20 0.29 5.05
N ASN A 57 -7.94 0.78 4.06
CA ASN A 57 -8.83 1.94 4.15
C ASN A 57 -10.27 1.53 4.46
N LYS A 58 -11.10 2.48 4.87
CA LYS A 58 -12.51 2.28 5.26
C LYS A 58 -12.69 1.37 6.48
N CYS A 59 -11.73 1.31 7.41
CA CYS A 59 -11.89 0.56 8.66
C CYS A 59 -12.93 1.19 9.61
N ASP A 60 -13.49 2.35 9.30
CA ASP A 60 -14.57 2.98 10.07
C ASP A 60 -15.94 2.34 9.84
N VAL A 61 -16.14 1.67 8.70
CA VAL A 61 -17.39 0.99 8.36
C VAL A 61 -17.36 -0.51 8.66
N VAL A 62 -16.19 -1.06 8.98
CA VAL A 62 -16.01 -2.46 9.39
C VAL A 62 -15.81 -2.50 10.90
N ALA A 63 -16.80 -3.03 11.62
CA ALA A 63 -16.76 -3.11 13.08
C ALA A 63 -16.19 -4.44 13.61
N ASP A 64 -16.03 -5.44 12.73
CA ASP A 64 -15.55 -6.77 13.09
C ASP A 64 -14.04 -6.86 12.89
N GLU A 65 -13.31 -7.03 14.00
CA GLU A 65 -11.85 -7.12 13.99
C GLU A 65 -11.36 -8.43 13.36
N GLU A 66 -12.12 -9.53 13.49
CA GLU A 66 -11.75 -10.83 12.92
C GLU A 66 -11.76 -10.75 11.38
N LEU A 67 -12.69 -9.99 10.81
CA LEU A 67 -12.74 -9.75 9.37
C LEU A 67 -11.53 -8.93 8.88
N LEU A 68 -11.12 -7.92 9.65
CA LEU A 68 -9.94 -7.11 9.30
C LEU A 68 -8.65 -7.94 9.36
N GLU A 69 -8.52 -8.82 10.36
CA GLU A 69 -7.40 -9.76 10.46
C GLU A 69 -7.38 -10.74 9.29
N LEU A 70 -8.54 -11.27 8.89
CA LEU A 70 -8.63 -12.16 7.73
C LEU A 70 -8.17 -11.45 6.45
N VAL A 71 -8.65 -10.24 6.19
CA VAL A 71 -8.23 -9.44 5.03
C VAL A 71 -6.72 -9.19 5.05
N GLU A 72 -6.15 -8.92 6.23
CA GLU A 72 -4.69 -8.74 6.35
C GLU A 72 -3.92 -10.02 5.98
N ILE A 73 -4.36 -11.18 6.45
CA ILE A 73 -3.74 -12.48 6.13
C ILE A 73 -3.77 -12.71 4.62
N GLU A 74 -4.93 -12.51 3.98
CA GLU A 74 -5.09 -12.68 2.54
C GLU A 74 -4.14 -11.75 1.76
N ILE A 75 -3.97 -10.49 2.22
CA ILE A 75 -3.05 -9.53 1.58
C ILE A 75 -1.61 -10.02 1.68
N ARG A 76 -1.19 -10.50 2.86
CA ARG A 76 0.16 -11.02 3.06
C ARG A 76 0.42 -12.25 2.18
N GLU A 77 -0.55 -13.15 2.07
CA GLU A 77 -0.46 -14.30 1.17
C GLU A 77 -0.32 -13.88 -0.30
N LEU A 78 -1.11 -12.89 -0.74
CA LEU A 78 -1.03 -12.36 -2.10
C LEU A 78 0.32 -11.70 -2.39
N LEU A 79 0.85 -10.92 -1.45
CA LEU A 79 2.19 -10.32 -1.55
C LEU A 79 3.27 -11.40 -1.67
N ASN A 80 3.22 -12.44 -0.83
CA ASN A 80 4.13 -13.58 -0.88
C ASN A 80 4.06 -14.32 -2.22
N LYS A 81 2.85 -14.55 -2.74
CA LYS A 81 2.61 -15.21 -4.04
C LYS A 81 3.31 -14.50 -5.20
N HIS A 82 3.38 -13.16 -5.16
CA HIS A 82 3.99 -12.33 -6.21
C HIS A 82 5.44 -11.90 -5.89
N GLY A 83 6.06 -12.53 -4.88
CA GLY A 83 7.48 -12.35 -4.59
C GLY A 83 7.83 -11.09 -3.81
N PHE A 84 6.87 -10.51 -3.08
CA PHE A 84 7.14 -9.57 -2.00
C PHE A 84 7.23 -10.32 -0.67
N LEU A 85 7.99 -9.79 0.30
CA LEU A 85 8.10 -10.36 1.64
C LEU A 85 6.87 -9.93 2.44
N GLY A 86 5.73 -10.61 2.24
CA GLY A 86 4.43 -10.24 2.81
C GLY A 86 4.44 -10.12 4.33
N ASN A 87 5.32 -10.84 5.03
CA ASN A 87 5.47 -10.74 6.48
C ASN A 87 6.27 -9.50 6.93
N GLU A 88 7.09 -8.93 6.06
CA GLU A 88 7.92 -7.75 6.35
C GLU A 88 7.26 -6.45 5.88
N VAL A 89 6.28 -6.55 4.98
CA VAL A 89 5.52 -5.39 4.48
C VAL A 89 4.69 -4.79 5.64
N PRO A 90 4.87 -3.50 5.95
CA PRO A 90 4.04 -2.80 6.92
C PRO A 90 2.61 -2.66 6.42
N ILE A 91 1.65 -2.93 7.29
CA ILE A 91 0.22 -2.81 7.01
C ILE A 91 -0.40 -1.91 8.07
N VAL A 92 -1.04 -0.82 7.65
CA VAL A 92 -1.73 0.12 8.53
C VAL A 92 -3.23 0.06 8.27
N ARG A 93 -4.01 -0.07 9.34
CA ARG A 93 -5.48 -0.07 9.31
C ARG A 93 -6.00 1.33 9.65
N GLY A 94 -6.83 1.91 8.78
CA GLY A 94 -7.31 3.27 8.98
C GLY A 94 -8.51 3.65 8.12
N SER A 95 -8.86 4.94 8.20
CA SER A 95 -9.91 5.54 7.38
C SER A 95 -9.45 6.91 6.92
N ALA A 96 -9.13 7.02 5.63
CA ALA A 96 -8.72 8.29 5.03
C ALA A 96 -9.87 9.32 5.07
N LEU A 97 -11.13 8.88 4.96
CA LEU A 97 -12.29 9.76 5.04
C LEU A 97 -12.39 10.41 6.42
N LYS A 98 -12.35 9.59 7.49
CA LYS A 98 -12.44 10.09 8.87
C LYS A 98 -11.23 10.95 9.25
N ALA A 99 -10.04 10.61 8.75
CA ALA A 99 -8.87 11.45 8.92
C ALA A 99 -9.05 12.84 8.30
N VAL A 100 -9.60 12.92 7.08
CA VAL A 100 -9.90 14.21 6.41
C VAL A 100 -11.02 14.98 7.14
N GLU A 101 -12.00 14.29 7.72
CA GLU A 101 -13.05 14.89 8.56
C GLU A 101 -12.52 15.41 9.92
N GLY A 102 -11.27 15.11 10.27
CA GLY A 102 -10.62 15.60 11.49
C GLY A 102 -10.73 14.68 12.70
N ASP A 103 -11.10 13.41 12.51
CA ASP A 103 -11.09 12.42 13.60
C ASP A 103 -9.65 12.09 14.01
N LEU A 104 -9.29 12.45 15.24
CA LEU A 104 -7.95 12.26 15.80
C LEU A 104 -7.49 10.80 15.72
N LYS A 105 -8.39 9.83 15.95
CA LYS A 105 -8.05 8.40 15.92
C LYS A 105 -7.50 7.99 14.56
N TYR A 106 -8.10 8.50 13.48
CA TYR A 106 -7.71 8.14 12.11
C TYR A 106 -6.60 9.04 11.57
N LEU A 107 -6.49 10.28 12.07
CA LEU A 107 -5.31 11.12 11.82
C LEU A 107 -4.03 10.47 12.36
N GLU A 108 -4.07 9.90 13.56
CA GLU A 108 -2.94 9.13 14.12
C GLU A 108 -2.55 7.96 13.22
N LYS A 109 -3.51 7.29 12.57
CA LYS A 109 -3.23 6.21 11.61
C LYS A 109 -2.56 6.70 10.32
N ILE A 110 -2.88 7.90 9.87
CA ILE A 110 -2.16 8.51 8.75
C ILE A 110 -0.74 8.88 9.17
N GLN A 111 -0.55 9.40 10.38
CA GLN A 111 0.79 9.68 10.90
C GLN A 111 1.62 8.40 11.04
N GLU A 112 1.04 7.33 11.57
CA GLU A 112 1.68 6.00 11.65
C GLU A 112 2.13 5.50 10.27
N LEU A 113 1.30 5.68 9.24
CA LEU A 113 1.64 5.32 7.86
C LEU A 113 2.84 6.14 7.33
N LEU A 114 2.90 7.43 7.64
CA LEU A 114 4.01 8.30 7.23
C LEU A 114 5.30 7.94 7.97
N ASP A 115 5.22 7.69 9.28
CA ASP A 115 6.38 7.28 10.08
C ASP A 115 6.93 5.92 9.62
N LEU A 116 6.05 4.99 9.23
CA LEU A 116 6.46 3.73 8.61
C LEU A 116 7.10 3.93 7.25
N LEU A 117 6.62 4.88 6.46
CA LEU A 117 7.24 5.21 5.18
C LEU A 117 8.67 5.73 5.38
N ASP A 118 8.88 6.61 6.35
CA ASP A 118 10.21 7.15 6.66
C ASP A 118 11.19 6.10 7.22
N THR A 119 10.68 5.10 7.94
CA THR A 119 11.52 4.06 8.57
C THR A 119 11.75 2.84 7.67
N TYR A 120 10.78 2.49 6.84
CA TYR A 120 10.81 1.27 6.02
C TYR A 120 11.40 1.49 4.62
N VAL A 121 11.29 2.71 4.09
CA VAL A 121 11.86 3.09 2.79
C VAL A 121 13.26 3.64 3.03
N GLU A 122 14.27 3.01 2.43
CA GLU A 122 15.64 3.49 2.53
C GLU A 122 15.80 4.80 1.75
N ASP A 123 16.60 5.73 2.29
CA ASP A 123 16.92 6.97 1.59
C ASP A 123 17.61 6.67 0.24
N PRO A 124 17.15 7.28 -0.87
CA PRO A 124 17.76 7.04 -2.17
C PRO A 124 19.20 7.54 -2.19
N VAL A 125 20.11 6.72 -2.73
CA VAL A 125 21.53 7.07 -2.85
C VAL A 125 21.69 8.20 -3.87
N ARG A 126 21.99 9.41 -3.38
CA ARG A 126 22.25 10.58 -4.22
C ARG A 126 23.59 10.44 -4.96
N GLU A 127 23.61 10.75 -6.26
CA GLU A 127 24.82 10.61 -7.12
C GLU A 127 26.03 11.44 -6.70
N ILE A 128 25.85 12.42 -5.79
CA ILE A 128 26.91 13.32 -5.30
C ILE A 128 27.90 12.60 -4.35
N ASN A 129 27.59 11.37 -3.91
CA ASN A 129 28.40 10.55 -3.01
C ASN A 129 29.10 9.37 -3.71
N LYS A 130 29.32 9.43 -5.03
CA LYS A 130 30.16 8.50 -5.78
C LYS A 130 31.56 9.05 -6.03
#